data_AF-A0A852KSG5-F1
#
_entry.id   AF-A0A852KSG5-F1
#
_cell.length_a   1.000
_cell.length_b   1.000
_cell.length_c   1.000
_cell.angle_alpha   90.00
_cell.angle_beta   90.00
_cell.angle_gamma   90.00
#
_symmetry.space_group_name_H-M   'P 1'
#
loop_
_entity.id
_entity.type
_entity.pdbx_description
1 polymer ?
#
loop_
_entity_poly.entity_id
_entity_poly.type
_entity_poly.pdbx_seq_one_letter_code
_entity_poly.pdbx_strand_id
1 'polypeptide(L)'
;SPDAISTPSTTWLKSHAVAEAKFFKLVADYAPHDSFHLHCLHLCTRFLAGSYFSTYIMKTVLMHLLTAIPLSEWQKNYFPLRLGDIMGYLGYCVKEKRLNHFFFGSDKMPKMIILPQGFREAEPVNLFQHLVDDNAAHAQALRDFDKLKDKLASLL
;
A
#
# COMPACT_ATOMS: atom_id res chain seq x y z
N SER A 1 -14.82 17.45 -26.41
CA SER A 1 -14.49 17.65 -24.98
C SER A 1 -14.35 16.31 -24.31
N PRO A 2 -13.14 15.91 -23.88
CA PRO A 2 -12.94 14.77 -23.00
C PRO A 2 -12.24 15.24 -21.70
N ASP A 3 -12.43 14.71 -20.50
CA ASP A 3 -13.33 13.71 -19.96
C ASP A 3 -13.61 14.16 -18.52
N ALA A 4 -14.85 14.01 -18.08
CA ALA A 4 -15.21 14.25 -16.70
C ALA A 4 -14.42 13.26 -15.82
N ILE A 5 -13.47 13.79 -15.04
CA ILE A 5 -12.86 13.09 -13.91
C ILE A 5 -14.02 12.56 -13.07
N SER A 6 -14.28 11.26 -13.22
CA SER A 6 -15.41 10.59 -12.59
C SER A 6 -15.16 10.64 -11.09
N THR A 7 -15.82 11.58 -10.43
CA THR A 7 -15.76 11.71 -8.98
C THR A 7 -16.39 10.45 -8.40
N PRO A 8 -15.64 9.59 -7.70
CA PRO A 8 -16.20 8.35 -7.19
C PRO A 8 -17.31 8.68 -6.20
N SER A 9 -18.46 8.01 -6.33
CA SER A 9 -19.60 8.29 -5.45
C SER A 9 -19.22 8.06 -3.98
N THR A 10 -19.86 8.78 -3.07
CA THR A 10 -19.65 8.63 -1.61
C THR A 10 -19.88 7.19 -1.14
N THR A 11 -20.77 6.44 -1.79
CA THR A 11 -21.00 5.01 -1.55
C THR A 11 -19.78 4.15 -1.91
N TRP A 12 -19.06 4.50 -2.99
CA TRP A 12 -17.83 3.80 -3.40
C TRP A 12 -16.69 4.01 -2.43
N LEU A 13 -16.42 5.27 -2.02
CA LEU A 13 -15.39 5.59 -1.03
C LEU A 13 -15.65 4.91 0.32
N LYS A 14 -16.92 4.87 0.75
CA LYS A 14 -17.33 4.16 1.96
C LYS A 14 -17.08 2.65 1.86
N SER A 15 -17.36 2.06 0.70
CA SER A 15 -17.15 0.63 0.47
C SER A 15 -15.66 0.26 0.53
N HIS A 16 -14.79 1.13 0.02
CA HIS A 16 -13.35 0.95 0.09
C HIS A 16 -12.81 0.97 1.53
N ALA A 17 -13.17 1.98 2.33
CA ALA A 17 -12.75 2.06 3.73
C ALA A 17 -13.25 0.86 4.57
N VAL A 18 -14.46 0.35 4.26
CA VAL A 18 -14.99 -0.87 4.88
C VAL A 18 -14.18 -2.11 4.50
N ALA A 19 -13.76 -2.23 3.24
CA ALA A 19 -12.92 -3.34 2.78
C ALA A 19 -11.54 -3.33 3.45
N GLU A 20 -10.91 -2.15 3.57
CA GLU A 20 -9.65 -1.96 4.32
C GLU A 20 -9.80 -2.38 5.78
N ALA A 21 -10.85 -1.90 6.46
CA ALA A 21 -11.10 -2.24 7.86
C ALA A 21 -11.28 -3.75 8.06
N LYS A 22 -12.01 -4.42 7.14
CA LYS A 22 -12.16 -5.87 7.16
C LYS A 22 -10.84 -6.60 6.94
N PHE A 23 -10.00 -6.12 6.02
CA PHE A 23 -8.68 -6.70 5.77
C PHE A 23 -7.79 -6.61 7.00
N PHE A 24 -7.65 -5.42 7.60
CA PHE A 24 -6.80 -5.26 8.79
C PHE A 24 -7.36 -5.99 10.00
N LYS A 25 -8.68 -6.10 10.14
CA LYS A 25 -9.29 -6.94 11.16
C LYS A 25 -8.89 -8.41 10.97
N LEU A 26 -9.01 -8.93 9.74
CA LEU A 26 -8.59 -10.29 9.44
C LEU A 26 -7.10 -10.50 9.75
N VAL A 27 -6.23 -9.58 9.36
CA VAL A 27 -4.81 -9.68 9.70
C VAL A 27 -4.61 -9.71 11.21
N ALA A 28 -5.30 -8.87 11.98
CA ALA A 28 -5.22 -8.87 13.43
C ALA A 28 -5.72 -10.18 14.07
N ASP A 29 -6.75 -10.80 13.49
CA ASP A 29 -7.32 -12.07 14.00
C ASP A 29 -6.35 -13.26 13.82
N TYR A 30 -5.45 -13.22 12.83
CA TYR A 30 -4.53 -14.32 12.50
C TYR A 30 -3.05 -14.02 12.75
N ALA A 31 -2.68 -12.77 12.98
CA ALA A 31 -1.30 -12.39 13.26
C ALA A 31 -0.89 -12.83 14.69
N PRO A 32 0.41 -13.13 14.91
CA PRO A 32 0.94 -13.34 16.25
C PRO A 32 0.67 -12.14 17.18
N HIS A 33 0.53 -12.41 18.48
CA HIS A 33 0.29 -11.37 19.49
C HIS A 33 1.35 -10.26 19.49
N ASP A 34 2.59 -10.59 19.14
CA ASP A 34 3.73 -9.68 19.07
C ASP A 34 4.00 -9.19 17.63
N SER A 35 2.98 -9.13 16.78
CA SER A 35 3.11 -8.62 15.41
C SER A 35 3.38 -7.11 15.37
N PHE A 36 4.28 -6.70 14.47
CA PHE A 36 4.82 -5.35 14.33
C PHE A 36 4.43 -4.67 13.00
N HIS A 37 3.55 -5.28 12.19
CA HIS A 37 3.15 -4.72 10.88
C HIS A 37 2.61 -3.28 10.95
N LEU A 38 1.76 -2.96 11.94
CA LEU A 38 1.28 -1.59 12.14
C LEU A 38 2.37 -0.64 12.64
N HIS A 39 3.34 -1.13 13.42
CA HIS A 39 4.49 -0.33 13.84
C HIS A 39 5.37 0.03 12.64
N CYS A 40 5.59 -0.90 11.71
CA CYS A 40 6.28 -0.63 10.45
C CYS A 40 5.57 0.46 9.64
N LEU A 41 4.25 0.31 9.43
CA LEU A 41 3.46 1.32 8.72
C LEU A 41 3.53 2.69 9.40
N HIS A 42 3.33 2.72 10.72
CA HIS A 42 3.34 3.94 11.49
C HIS A 42 4.68 4.67 11.34
N LEU A 43 5.81 3.95 11.44
CA LEU A 43 7.13 4.54 11.26
C LEU A 43 7.30 5.15 9.87
N CYS A 44 6.93 4.42 8.80
CA CYS A 44 7.00 4.96 7.44
C CYS A 44 6.13 6.22 7.28
N THR A 45 4.92 6.22 7.85
CA THR A 45 3.97 7.33 7.68
C THR A 45 4.42 8.65 8.32
N ARG A 46 5.27 8.59 9.35
CA ARG A 46 5.82 9.79 10.02
C ARG A 46 6.66 10.67 9.10
N PHE A 47 7.20 10.10 8.02
CA PHE A 47 8.13 10.80 7.13
C PHE A 47 7.52 11.24 5.80
N LEU A 48 6.20 11.04 5.63
CA LEU A 48 5.51 11.30 4.36
C LEU A 48 5.12 12.76 4.15
N ALA A 49 5.15 13.59 5.20
CA ALA A 49 4.76 14.99 5.09
C ALA A 49 5.61 15.72 4.03
N GLY A 50 4.94 16.33 3.05
CA GLY A 50 5.59 17.01 1.93
C GLY A 50 6.26 16.09 0.90
N SER A 51 6.03 14.77 0.99
CA SER A 51 6.47 13.80 0.00
C SER A 51 5.36 13.47 -1.00
N TYR A 52 5.75 12.90 -2.13
CA TYR A 52 4.84 12.33 -3.11
C TYR A 52 3.97 11.17 -2.56
N PHE A 53 4.43 10.45 -1.54
CA PHE A 53 3.71 9.29 -1.01
C PHE A 53 2.70 9.69 0.07
N SER A 54 1.50 9.14 -0.02
CA SER A 54 0.46 9.32 0.99
C SER A 54 0.39 8.12 1.95
N THR A 55 -0.27 8.30 3.09
CA THR A 55 -0.61 7.18 4.00
C THR A 55 -1.34 6.06 3.27
N TYR A 56 -2.15 6.39 2.26
CA TYR A 56 -2.89 5.40 1.48
C TYR A 56 -1.97 4.53 0.60
N ILE A 57 -0.94 5.13 -0.01
CA ILE A 57 0.09 4.37 -0.75
C ILE A 57 0.81 3.40 0.19
N MET A 58 1.20 3.85 1.39
CA MET A 58 1.89 2.99 2.34
C MET A 58 0.99 1.86 2.88
N LYS A 59 -0.30 2.13 3.10
CA LYS A 59 -1.27 1.08 3.45
C LYS A 59 -1.37 0.04 2.33
N THR A 60 -1.47 0.48 1.07
CA THR A 60 -1.56 -0.43 -0.08
C THR A 60 -0.32 -1.31 -0.21
N VAL A 61 0.87 -0.72 -0.06
CA VAL A 61 2.15 -1.44 0.01
C VAL A 61 2.14 -2.49 1.12
N LEU A 62 1.74 -2.11 2.34
CA LEU A 62 1.68 -3.04 3.46
C LEU A 62 0.68 -4.17 3.20
N MET A 63 -0.50 -3.89 2.64
CA MET A 63 -1.52 -4.90 2.37
C MET A 63 -1.03 -5.95 1.36
N HIS A 64 -0.34 -5.54 0.29
CA HIS A 64 0.29 -6.47 -0.64
C HIS A 64 1.32 -7.38 0.07
N LEU A 65 2.18 -6.79 0.90
CA LEU A 65 3.17 -7.56 1.66
C LEU A 65 2.56 -8.49 2.69
N LEU A 66 1.48 -8.10 3.37
CA LEU A 66 0.74 -8.95 4.31
C LEU A 66 0.08 -10.17 3.65
N THR A 67 -0.14 -10.13 2.33
CA THR A 67 -0.57 -11.32 1.56
C THR A 67 0.57 -12.14 0.98
N ALA A 68 1.76 -11.55 0.84
CA ALA A 68 2.93 -12.20 0.23
C ALA A 68 3.85 -12.86 1.27
N ILE A 69 3.86 -12.33 2.49
CA ILE A 69 4.73 -12.78 3.60
C ILE A 69 3.84 -13.43 4.67
N PRO A 70 4.18 -14.63 5.17
CA PRO A 70 3.43 -15.27 6.25
C PRO A 70 3.29 -14.37 7.48
N LEU A 71 2.09 -14.29 8.06
CA LEU A 71 1.82 -13.42 9.22
C LEU A 71 2.72 -13.73 10.43
N SER A 72 3.16 -14.99 10.57
CA SER A 72 4.13 -15.43 11.57
C SER A 72 5.47 -14.70 11.49
N GLU A 73 5.83 -14.17 10.33
CA GLU A 73 7.10 -13.46 10.13
C GLU A 73 6.98 -11.94 10.27
N TRP A 74 5.86 -11.43 10.78
CA TRP A 74 5.67 -10.02 11.12
C TRP A 74 5.93 -9.73 12.60
N GLN A 75 6.50 -10.69 13.34
CA GLN A 75 6.87 -10.53 14.75
C GLN A 75 7.97 -9.49 14.96
N LYS A 76 8.12 -9.02 16.19
CA LYS A 76 9.07 -7.96 16.58
C LYS A 76 10.51 -8.21 16.13
N ASN A 77 10.98 -9.45 16.20
CA ASN A 77 12.34 -9.83 15.80
C ASN A 77 12.61 -9.64 14.30
N TYR A 78 11.57 -9.65 13.46
CA TYR A 78 11.67 -9.39 12.02
C TYR A 78 11.50 -7.90 11.67
N PHE A 79 11.33 -7.01 12.66
CA PHE A 79 10.97 -5.62 12.42
C PHE A 79 11.90 -4.88 11.42
N PRO A 80 13.24 -4.91 11.54
CA PRO A 80 14.12 -4.27 10.56
C PRO A 80 14.00 -4.88 9.17
N LEU A 81 13.84 -6.22 9.08
CA LEU A 81 13.63 -6.92 7.81
C LEU A 81 12.34 -6.44 7.13
N ARG A 82 11.23 -6.34 7.86
CA ARG A 82 9.94 -5.90 7.31
C ARG A 82 9.92 -4.44 6.89
N LEU A 83 10.64 -3.57 7.58
CA LEU A 83 10.88 -2.21 7.10
C LEU A 83 11.66 -2.22 5.77
N GLY A 84 12.67 -3.07 5.67
CA GLY A 84 13.42 -3.32 4.44
C GLY A 84 12.52 -3.79 3.29
N ASP A 85 11.64 -4.76 3.54
CA ASP A 85 10.70 -5.28 2.54
C ASP A 85 9.71 -4.21 2.08
N ILE A 86 9.19 -3.39 3.01
CA ILE A 86 8.30 -2.26 2.68
C ILE A 86 9.00 -1.27 1.76
N MET A 87 10.23 -0.88 2.09
CA MET A 87 11.00 0.06 1.27
C MET A 87 11.44 -0.56 -0.06
N GLY A 88 11.81 -1.83 -0.08
CA GLY A 88 12.16 -2.57 -1.28
C GLY A 88 10.97 -2.66 -2.25
N TYR A 89 9.80 -3.03 -1.74
CA TYR A 89 8.59 -3.14 -2.54
C TYR A 89 8.11 -1.78 -3.04
N LEU A 90 8.11 -0.74 -2.19
CA LEU A 90 7.79 0.62 -2.62
C LEU A 90 8.75 1.08 -3.72
N GLY A 91 10.05 0.88 -3.54
CA GLY A 91 11.07 1.27 -4.53
C GLY A 91 10.90 0.55 -5.86
N TYR A 92 10.57 -0.74 -5.83
CA TYR A 92 10.18 -1.49 -7.02
C TYR A 92 8.96 -0.88 -7.71
N CYS A 93 7.88 -0.60 -6.96
CA CYS A 93 6.66 -0.02 -7.51
C CYS A 93 6.89 1.35 -8.15
N VAL A 94 7.74 2.19 -7.55
CA VAL A 94 8.09 3.51 -8.11
C VAL A 94 8.85 3.34 -9.42
N LYS A 95 9.89 2.49 -9.46
CA LYS A 95 10.70 2.24 -10.66
C LYS A 95 9.86 1.68 -11.82
N GLU A 96 8.97 0.75 -11.52
CA GLU A 96 8.05 0.16 -12.49
C GLU A 96 6.83 1.05 -12.78
N LYS A 97 6.72 2.20 -12.10
CA LYS A 97 5.58 3.14 -12.21
C LYS A 97 4.23 2.43 -11.99
N ARG A 98 4.23 1.39 -11.15
CA ARG A 98 3.10 0.48 -10.97
C ARG A 98 2.93 0.10 -9.52
N LEU A 99 1.80 0.52 -8.95
CA LEU A 99 1.28 0.02 -7.67
C LEU A 99 -0.20 -0.26 -7.86
N ASN A 100 -0.56 -1.53 -7.99
CA ASN A 100 -1.97 -1.89 -8.14
C ASN A 100 -2.73 -1.66 -6.83
N HIS A 101 -3.93 -1.12 -6.95
CA HIS A 101 -4.86 -1.01 -5.86
C HIS A 101 -5.16 -2.40 -5.30
N PHE A 102 -5.13 -2.56 -3.97
CA PHE A 102 -5.18 -3.88 -3.36
C PHE A 102 -6.49 -4.65 -3.62
N PHE A 103 -7.63 -3.96 -3.63
CA PHE A 103 -8.96 -4.59 -3.78
C PHE A 103 -9.47 -4.79 -5.21
N PHE A 104 -8.83 -4.22 -6.24
CA PHE A 104 -9.30 -4.32 -7.62
C PHE A 104 -8.43 -5.26 -8.42
N GLY A 105 -9.04 -6.27 -9.06
CA GLY A 105 -8.32 -7.22 -9.91
C GLY A 105 -7.20 -8.00 -9.20
N SER A 106 -7.32 -8.21 -7.87
CA SER A 106 -6.30 -8.90 -7.07
C SER A 106 -6.72 -10.33 -6.74
N ASP A 107 -6.06 -11.30 -7.38
CA ASP A 107 -6.21 -12.74 -7.08
C ASP A 107 -5.66 -13.12 -5.69
N LYS A 108 -4.90 -12.22 -5.06
CA LYS A 108 -4.25 -12.43 -3.75
C LYS A 108 -5.17 -12.11 -2.56
N MET A 109 -6.44 -11.78 -2.83
CA MET A 109 -7.41 -11.46 -1.78
C MET A 109 -7.73 -12.70 -0.93
N PRO A 110 -7.64 -12.61 0.42
CA PRO A 110 -8.10 -13.70 1.27
C PRO A 110 -9.58 -14.01 0.99
N LYS A 111 -9.90 -15.29 0.76
CA LYS A 111 -11.27 -15.75 0.43
C LYS A 111 -12.33 -15.38 1.49
N MET A 112 -11.89 -15.06 2.71
CA MET A 112 -12.74 -14.62 3.82
C MET A 112 -13.27 -13.19 3.66
N ILE A 113 -12.67 -12.37 2.79
CA ILE A 113 -13.11 -11.01 2.49
C ILE A 113 -14.03 -11.08 1.28
N ILE A 114 -15.34 -11.07 1.52
CA ILE A 114 -16.33 -10.95 0.45
C ILE A 114 -16.33 -9.50 -0.03
N LEU A 115 -15.72 -9.27 -1.20
CA LEU A 115 -15.79 -7.99 -1.90
C LEU A 115 -17.06 -7.90 -2.75
N PRO A 116 -17.65 -6.69 -2.88
CA PRO A 116 -18.72 -6.47 -3.84
C PRO A 116 -18.27 -6.91 -5.24
N GLN A 117 -19.19 -7.46 -6.03
CA GLN A 117 -18.88 -8.04 -7.34
C GLN A 117 -18.06 -7.10 -8.25
N GLY A 118 -18.43 -5.81 -8.28
CA GLY A 118 -17.71 -4.80 -9.06
C GLY A 118 -16.25 -4.57 -8.66
N PHE A 119 -15.79 -4.97 -7.46
CA PHE A 119 -14.37 -4.93 -7.11
C PHE A 119 -13.60 -6.12 -7.70
N ARG A 120 -14.24 -7.29 -7.79
CA ARG A 120 -13.62 -8.54 -8.28
C ARG A 120 -13.48 -8.56 -9.80
N GLU A 121 -14.45 -7.99 -10.50
CA GLU A 121 -14.51 -7.99 -11.97
C GLU A 121 -13.83 -6.76 -12.59
N ALA A 122 -13.42 -5.80 -11.79
CA ALA A 122 -12.71 -4.63 -12.28
C ALA A 122 -11.27 -4.97 -12.68
N GLU A 123 -10.83 -4.35 -13.77
CA GLU A 123 -9.43 -4.35 -14.18
C GLU A 123 -8.51 -3.83 -13.05
N PRO A 124 -7.27 -4.34 -12.94
CA PRO A 124 -6.32 -3.86 -11.96
C PRO A 124 -6.10 -2.35 -12.08
N VAL A 125 -6.39 -1.60 -11.02
CA VAL A 125 -6.24 -0.14 -11.00
C VAL A 125 -4.83 0.24 -10.57
N ASN A 126 -4.04 0.87 -11.43
CA ASN A 126 -2.70 1.35 -11.09
C ASN A 126 -2.75 2.71 -10.36
N LEU A 127 -2.41 2.74 -9.07
CA LEU A 127 -2.31 3.98 -8.27
C LEU A 127 -1.20 4.92 -8.75
N PHE A 128 -0.21 4.39 -9.46
CA PHE A 128 0.90 5.13 -10.06
C PHE A 128 0.69 5.41 -11.55
N GLN A 129 -0.54 5.35 -12.07
CA GLN A 129 -0.80 5.63 -13.49
C GLN A 129 -0.23 6.98 -13.92
N HIS A 130 -0.41 8.02 -13.12
CA HIS A 130 0.18 9.34 -13.40
C HIS A 130 1.73 9.39 -13.44
N LEU A 131 2.45 8.40 -12.88
CA LEU A 131 3.91 8.29 -13.06
C LEU A 131 4.28 7.73 -14.44
N VAL A 132 3.39 6.97 -15.05
CA VAL A 132 3.49 6.54 -16.45
C VAL A 132 3.32 7.75 -17.35
N ASP A 133 2.33 8.58 -17.05
CA ASP A 133 1.92 9.70 -17.89
C ASP A 133 2.83 10.94 -17.75
N ASP A 134 3.47 11.14 -16.59
CA ASP A 134 4.32 12.30 -16.29
C ASP A 134 5.71 11.91 -15.76
N ASN A 135 6.74 12.19 -16.57
CA ASN A 135 8.14 11.96 -16.22
C ASN A 135 8.65 12.87 -15.09
N ALA A 136 8.13 14.09 -14.95
CA ALA A 136 8.50 14.99 -13.86
C ALA A 136 7.94 14.47 -12.52
N ALA A 137 6.70 13.99 -12.52
CA ALA A 137 6.11 13.31 -11.37
C ALA A 137 6.93 12.06 -10.98
N HIS A 138 7.35 11.25 -11.96
CA HIS A 138 8.19 10.07 -11.70
C HIS A 138 9.55 10.45 -11.11
N ALA A 139 10.22 11.47 -11.66
CA ALA A 139 11.48 11.95 -11.11
C ALA A 139 11.32 12.49 -9.68
N GLN A 140 10.19 13.17 -9.38
CA GLN A 140 9.88 13.62 -8.03
C GLN A 140 9.64 12.44 -7.07
N ALA A 141 8.90 11.42 -7.50
CA ALA A 141 8.65 10.23 -6.70
C ALA A 141 9.94 9.47 -6.37
N LEU A 142 10.89 9.37 -7.33
CA LEU A 142 12.22 8.79 -7.08
C LEU A 142 13.01 9.59 -6.04
N ARG A 143 13.05 10.91 -6.16
CA ARG A 143 13.72 11.78 -5.16
C ARG A 143 13.11 11.65 -3.78
N ASP A 144 11.79 11.60 -3.68
CA ASP A 144 11.10 11.47 -2.40
C ASP A 144 11.26 10.06 -1.82
N PHE A 145 11.39 9.04 -2.66
CA PHE A 145 11.74 7.68 -2.24
C PHE A 145 13.12 7.64 -1.60
N ASP A 146 14.13 8.24 -2.25
CA ASP A 146 15.49 8.31 -1.70
C ASP A 146 15.51 9.04 -0.36
N LYS A 147 14.84 10.20 -0.25
CA LYS A 147 14.71 10.92 1.02
C LYS A 147 14.02 10.09 2.11
N LEU A 148 12.96 9.36 1.77
CA LEU A 148 12.25 8.52 2.71
C LEU A 148 13.15 7.37 3.21
N LYS A 149 13.91 6.75 2.31
CA LYS A 149 14.88 5.72 2.61
C LYS A 149 15.97 6.24 3.55
N ASP A 150 16.54 7.41 3.27
CA ASP A 150 17.58 8.02 4.11
C ASP A 150 17.06 8.35 5.51
N LYS A 151 15.85 8.92 5.61
CA LYS A 151 15.21 9.21 6.90
C LYS A 151 14.99 7.94 7.72
N LEU A 152 14.51 6.87 7.12
CA LEU A 152 14.29 5.60 7.81
C LEU A 152 15.61 4.93 8.23
N ALA A 153 16.63 5.00 7.38
CA ALA A 153 17.96 4.47 7.69
C ALA A 153 18.59 5.18 8.89
N SER A 154 18.31 6.47 9.11
CA SER A 154 18.84 7.24 10.24
C SER A 154 18.27 6.82 11.62
N LEU A 155 17.25 5.96 11.65
CA LEU A 155 16.55 5.52 12.88
C LEU A 155 16.89 4.08 13.28
N LEU A 156 17.61 3.35 12.42
CA LEU A 156 18.00 1.95 12.60
C LEU A 156 19.49 1.88 12.95
#